data_AF-A0A7S4C3Q8-F1
#
_entry.id   AF-A0A7S4C3Q8-F1
#
_cell.length_a   1.000
_cell.length_b   1.000
_cell.length_c   1.000
_cell.angle_alpha   90.00
_cell.angle_beta   90.00
_cell.angle_gamma   90.00
#
_symmetry.space_group_name_H-M   'P 1'
#
loop_
_entity.id
_entity.type
_entity.pdbx_description
1 polymer ?
#
loop_
_entity_poly.entity_id
_entity_poly.type
_entity_poly.pdbx_seq_one_letter_code
_entity_poly.pdbx_strand_id
1 'polypeptide(L)'
;ASFAAAREELLLSLLEHVSSVCALCAQTSAGMWRRNGNAMVSQVLNYATLPLCVRLRDLDLVLIQWISTHLHPDLVLSSLLVHFGLLPWAMLAAKLKNGRYASAPLHLRHEIVDSEDSSKYLKLCEEFLLLLIQLVTELPPPPGDEAAVHNLRREVIHRLAVQASSHSELVSACELVRDGKRLGARWLPSILADVATSRVAAASNSASAPKVAKYELRSEVMREYDPEFYHTALQPKTLRVPAATEPTPCVCAPPPPHAAFASARALLFSPIVVAIVRSSLGDGATELLRLRAIHLLTLQAHCLHTALDEQLRSAFISKLLDETQIVDSIARAANEDADTAVAAAAAAAVAGARSGDGACATAVNSESG
;
A
#
# COMPACT_ATOMS: atom_id res chain seq x y z
N ALA A 1 -24.98 -23.29 15.80
CA ALA A 1 -23.58 -23.76 15.94
C ALA A 1 -23.04 -24.34 14.63
N SER A 2 -23.68 -25.32 13.99
CA SER A 2 -23.12 -25.95 12.77
C SER A 2 -22.97 -25.02 11.55
N PHE A 3 -23.94 -24.14 11.30
CA PHE A 3 -23.89 -23.24 10.13
C PHE A 3 -22.79 -22.15 10.26
N ALA A 4 -22.56 -21.63 11.47
CA ALA A 4 -21.52 -20.63 11.70
C ALA A 4 -20.11 -21.23 11.53
N ALA A 5 -19.88 -22.41 12.09
CA ALA A 5 -18.63 -23.14 11.91
C ALA A 5 -18.40 -23.52 10.44
N ALA A 6 -19.42 -24.03 9.74
CA ALA A 6 -19.31 -24.35 8.32
C ALA A 6 -19.05 -23.11 7.45
N ARG A 7 -19.61 -21.96 7.81
CA ARG A 7 -19.32 -20.69 7.13
C ARG A 7 -17.88 -20.26 7.35
N GLU A 8 -17.38 -20.34 8.58
CA GLU A 8 -16.00 -19.99 8.90
C GLU A 8 -15.02 -20.89 8.15
N GLU A 9 -15.25 -22.21 8.16
CA GLU A 9 -14.45 -23.19 7.41
C GLU A 9 -14.43 -22.88 5.91
N LEU A 10 -15.60 -22.62 5.31
CA LEU A 10 -15.69 -22.23 3.90
C LEU A 10 -14.89 -20.96 3.59
N LEU A 11 -14.99 -19.94 4.44
CA LEU A 11 -14.25 -18.68 4.25
C LEU A 11 -12.74 -18.89 4.38
N LEU A 12 -12.30 -19.74 5.31
CA LEU A 12 -10.89 -20.10 5.46
C LEU A 12 -10.38 -20.88 4.24
N SER A 13 -11.15 -21.82 3.69
CA SER A 13 -10.78 -22.54 2.46
C SER A 13 -10.69 -21.61 1.25
N LEU A 14 -11.60 -20.63 1.12
CA LEU A 14 -11.50 -19.61 0.08
C LEU A 14 -10.26 -18.74 0.26
N LEU A 15 -9.95 -18.35 1.51
CA LEU A 15 -8.77 -17.57 1.83
C LEU A 15 -7.48 -18.34 1.53
N GLU A 16 -7.43 -19.64 1.82
CA GLU A 16 -6.28 -20.51 1.55
C GLU A 16 -5.86 -20.45 0.08
N HIS A 17 -6.82 -20.52 -0.84
CA HIS A 17 -6.56 -20.46 -2.27
C HIS A 17 -5.90 -19.14 -2.69
N VAL A 18 -6.52 -18.01 -2.38
CA VAL A 18 -6.00 -16.68 -2.79
C VAL A 18 -4.71 -16.31 -2.04
N SER A 19 -4.56 -16.76 -0.80
CA SER A 19 -3.32 -16.58 -0.02
C SER A 19 -2.16 -17.34 -0.65
N SER A 20 -2.41 -18.56 -1.13
CA SER A 20 -1.41 -19.38 -1.84
C SER A 20 -0.95 -18.72 -3.14
N VAL A 21 -1.88 -18.14 -3.91
CA VAL A 21 -1.54 -17.42 -5.16
C VAL A 21 -0.70 -16.18 -4.85
N CYS A 22 -1.07 -15.39 -3.84
CA CYS A 22 -0.30 -14.22 -3.43
C CYS A 22 1.10 -14.60 -2.93
N ALA A 23 1.21 -15.65 -2.12
CA ALA A 23 2.49 -16.17 -1.64
C ALA A 23 3.37 -16.68 -2.79
N LEU A 24 2.80 -17.41 -3.76
CA LEU A 24 3.51 -17.87 -4.96
C LEU A 24 4.07 -16.69 -5.77
N CYS A 25 3.30 -15.62 -5.93
CA CYS A 25 3.77 -14.40 -6.59
C CYS A 25 4.94 -13.78 -5.84
N ALA A 26 4.84 -13.63 -4.51
CA ALA A 26 5.90 -13.11 -3.67
C ALA A 26 7.19 -13.94 -3.73
N GLN A 27 7.06 -15.27 -3.65
CA GLN A 27 8.18 -16.21 -3.76
C GLN A 27 8.83 -16.17 -5.14
N THR A 28 8.04 -16.00 -6.21
CA THR A 28 8.56 -15.87 -7.57
C THR A 28 9.37 -14.57 -7.71
N SER A 29 8.85 -13.46 -7.19
CA SER A 29 9.56 -12.17 -7.11
C SER A 29 10.84 -12.26 -6.26
N ALA A 30 10.86 -13.09 -5.21
CA ALA A 30 12.05 -13.41 -4.41
C ALA A 30 13.04 -14.36 -5.12
N GLY A 31 12.71 -14.85 -6.31
CA GLY A 31 13.58 -15.74 -7.09
C GLY A 31 13.63 -17.18 -6.57
N MET A 32 12.67 -17.59 -5.73
CA MET A 32 12.61 -18.96 -5.18
C MET A 32 12.22 -20.00 -6.26
N TRP A 33 11.64 -19.55 -7.37
CA TRP A 33 11.14 -20.39 -8.47
C TRP A 33 11.99 -20.29 -9.75
N ARG A 34 13.26 -19.85 -9.66
CA ARG A 34 14.14 -19.65 -10.84
C ARG A 34 14.32 -20.90 -11.70
N ARG A 35 14.27 -22.11 -11.10
CA ARG A 35 14.42 -23.38 -11.83
C ARG A 35 13.26 -23.68 -12.77
N ASN A 36 12.09 -23.09 -12.55
CA ASN A 36 10.91 -23.22 -13.41
C ASN A 36 11.04 -22.37 -14.70
N GLY A 37 12.10 -21.56 -14.81
CA GLY A 37 12.37 -20.72 -15.95
C GLY A 37 11.42 -19.53 -16.10
N ASN A 38 11.46 -18.89 -17.27
CA ASN A 38 10.70 -17.66 -17.54
C ASN A 38 9.19 -17.88 -17.55
N ALA A 39 8.70 -19.12 -17.70
CA ALA A 39 7.27 -19.41 -17.70
C ALA A 39 6.59 -19.00 -16.39
N MET A 40 7.22 -19.27 -15.24
CA MET A 40 6.69 -18.88 -13.93
C MET A 40 6.66 -17.35 -13.78
N VAL A 41 7.73 -16.68 -14.20
CA VAL A 41 7.80 -15.21 -14.18
C VAL A 41 6.72 -14.59 -15.08
N SER A 42 6.53 -15.13 -16.28
CA SER A 42 5.47 -14.68 -17.20
C SER A 42 4.06 -14.90 -16.64
N GLN A 43 3.82 -15.99 -15.92
CA GLN A 43 2.52 -16.22 -15.25
C GLN A 43 2.26 -15.17 -14.16
N VAL A 44 3.25 -14.85 -13.33
CA VAL A 44 3.12 -13.81 -12.30
C VAL A 44 2.95 -12.43 -12.93
N LEU A 45 3.68 -12.13 -14.00
CA LEU A 45 3.49 -10.87 -14.75
C LEU A 45 2.06 -10.75 -15.30
N ASN A 46 1.53 -11.81 -15.92
CA ASN A 46 0.14 -11.83 -16.38
C ASN A 46 -0.86 -11.69 -15.24
N TYR A 47 -0.63 -12.34 -14.10
CA TYR A 47 -1.49 -12.22 -12.93
C TYR A 47 -1.54 -10.78 -12.39
N ALA A 48 -0.40 -10.09 -12.38
CA ALA A 48 -0.21 -8.90 -11.58
C ALA A 48 -0.11 -7.58 -12.37
N THR A 49 -0.20 -7.62 -13.70
CA THR A 49 -0.14 -6.43 -14.57
C THR A 49 -1.40 -6.25 -15.42
N LEU A 50 -1.68 -5.00 -15.78
CA LEU A 50 -2.78 -4.69 -16.71
C LEU A 50 -2.54 -5.34 -18.07
N PRO A 51 -3.60 -5.82 -18.76
CA PRO A 51 -5.02 -5.69 -18.38
C PRO A 51 -5.55 -6.85 -17.53
N LEU A 52 -4.77 -7.90 -17.34
CA LEU A 52 -5.27 -9.16 -16.77
C LEU A 52 -5.46 -9.09 -15.26
N CYS A 53 -4.70 -8.24 -14.54
CA CYS A 53 -4.84 -8.06 -13.10
C CYS A 53 -6.27 -7.70 -12.65
N VAL A 54 -7.00 -6.90 -13.45
CA VAL A 54 -8.40 -6.50 -13.17
C VAL A 54 -9.35 -7.68 -13.01
N ARG A 55 -9.04 -8.81 -13.66
CA ARG A 55 -9.84 -10.06 -13.61
C ARG A 55 -9.15 -11.17 -12.82
N LEU A 56 -7.98 -10.91 -12.27
CA LEU A 56 -7.17 -11.87 -11.52
C LEU A 56 -6.82 -11.25 -10.16
N ARG A 57 -5.62 -10.67 -10.03
CA ARG A 57 -5.10 -10.12 -8.78
C ARG A 57 -6.06 -9.17 -8.06
N ASP A 58 -6.71 -8.26 -8.78
CA ASP A 58 -7.61 -7.28 -8.16
C ASP A 58 -8.83 -7.97 -7.54
N LEU A 59 -9.34 -9.03 -8.18
CA LEU A 59 -10.44 -9.82 -7.64
C LEU A 59 -10.00 -10.64 -6.43
N ASP A 60 -8.78 -11.17 -6.43
CA ASP A 60 -8.22 -11.89 -5.29
C ASP A 60 -8.04 -10.95 -4.09
N LEU A 61 -7.56 -9.71 -4.32
CA LEU A 61 -7.50 -8.68 -3.28
C LEU A 61 -8.90 -8.37 -2.72
N VAL A 62 -9.89 -8.17 -3.58
CA VAL A 62 -11.28 -7.94 -3.16
C VAL A 62 -11.85 -9.13 -2.39
N LEU A 63 -11.51 -10.36 -2.78
CA LEU A 63 -11.95 -11.55 -2.06
C LEU A 63 -11.33 -11.63 -0.66
N ILE A 64 -10.03 -11.37 -0.52
CA ILE A 64 -9.36 -11.30 0.79
C ILE A 64 -9.98 -10.19 1.65
N GLN A 65 -10.19 -9.00 1.08
CA GLN A 65 -10.83 -7.88 1.77
C GLN A 65 -12.24 -8.23 2.22
N TRP A 66 -13.04 -8.88 1.37
CA TRP A 66 -14.38 -9.33 1.71
C TRP A 66 -14.36 -10.36 2.84
N ILE A 67 -13.51 -11.39 2.76
CA ILE A 67 -13.34 -12.39 3.82
C ILE A 67 -12.94 -11.72 5.15
N SER A 68 -12.09 -10.69 5.09
CA SER A 68 -11.66 -9.91 6.26
C SER A 68 -12.79 -9.17 6.97
N THR A 69 -13.92 -8.92 6.30
CA THR A 69 -15.11 -8.32 6.91
C THR A 69 -15.96 -9.34 7.67
N HIS A 70 -15.74 -10.64 7.44
CA HIS A 70 -16.53 -11.74 8.01
C HIS A 70 -15.78 -12.61 9.02
N LEU A 71 -14.44 -12.58 9.01
CA LEU A 71 -13.58 -13.33 9.93
C LEU A 71 -12.87 -12.41 10.92
N HIS A 72 -12.43 -12.98 12.03
CA HIS A 72 -11.58 -12.25 12.97
C HIS A 72 -10.24 -11.88 12.30
N PRO A 73 -9.74 -10.63 12.42
CA PRO A 73 -8.49 -10.18 11.78
C PRO A 73 -7.30 -11.12 12.00
N ASP A 74 -7.17 -11.66 13.22
CA ASP A 74 -6.06 -12.55 13.56
C ASP A 74 -6.10 -13.89 12.79
N LEU A 75 -7.29 -14.42 12.47
CA LEU A 75 -7.41 -15.65 11.66
C LEU A 75 -6.97 -15.40 10.23
N VAL A 76 -7.39 -14.26 9.67
CA VAL A 76 -7.01 -13.85 8.31
C VAL A 76 -5.50 -13.65 8.21
N LEU A 77 -4.93 -12.87 9.15
CA LEU A 77 -3.50 -12.59 9.19
C LEU A 77 -2.67 -13.85 9.43
N SER A 78 -3.11 -14.73 10.33
CA SER A 78 -2.42 -16.00 10.56
C SER A 78 -2.43 -16.87 9.31
N SER A 79 -3.56 -16.97 8.61
CA SER A 79 -3.65 -17.71 7.35
C SER A 79 -2.69 -17.13 6.29
N LEU A 80 -2.72 -15.81 6.06
CA LEU A 80 -1.81 -15.16 5.12
C LEU A 80 -0.33 -15.40 5.49
N LEU A 81 0.03 -15.23 6.77
CA LEU A 81 1.40 -15.44 7.27
C LEU A 81 1.88 -16.88 7.11
N VAL A 82 1.01 -17.88 7.29
CA VAL A 82 1.35 -19.30 7.07
C VAL A 82 1.70 -19.55 5.61
N HIS A 83 0.90 -19.06 4.67
CA HIS A 83 1.14 -19.26 3.24
C HIS A 83 2.42 -18.57 2.76
N PHE A 84 2.75 -17.40 3.32
CA PHE A 84 4.00 -16.72 3.04
C PHE A 84 5.22 -17.35 3.75
N GLY A 85 5.03 -18.29 4.68
CA GLY A 85 6.10 -18.86 5.51
C GLY A 85 6.66 -17.88 6.57
N LEU A 86 5.86 -16.88 6.95
CA LEU A 86 6.25 -15.76 7.80
C LEU A 86 5.65 -15.81 9.21
N LEU A 87 4.78 -16.79 9.51
CA LEU A 87 4.18 -16.93 10.84
C LEU A 87 5.23 -17.04 11.98
N PRO A 88 6.33 -17.82 11.85
CA PRO A 88 7.35 -17.88 12.90
C PRO A 88 7.97 -16.52 13.21
N TRP A 89 8.28 -15.72 12.18
CA TRP A 89 8.80 -14.37 12.34
C TRP A 89 7.80 -13.45 13.03
N ALA A 90 6.55 -13.47 12.60
CA ALA A 90 5.49 -12.67 13.20
C ALA A 90 5.29 -13.00 14.69
N MET A 91 5.24 -14.30 15.02
CA MET A 91 5.08 -14.78 16.39
C MET A 91 6.28 -14.43 17.27
N LEU A 92 7.49 -14.54 16.72
CA LEU A 92 8.68 -14.09 17.42
C LEU A 92 8.63 -12.58 17.64
N ALA A 93 8.36 -11.78 16.61
CA ALA A 93 8.22 -10.34 16.72
C ALA A 93 7.26 -9.96 17.85
N ALA A 94 6.11 -10.62 17.96
CA ALA A 94 5.14 -10.40 19.04
C ALA A 94 5.68 -10.75 20.44
N LYS A 95 6.53 -11.77 20.58
CA LYS A 95 7.17 -12.19 21.84
C LYS A 95 8.34 -11.30 22.27
N LEU A 96 8.98 -10.58 21.34
CA LEU A 96 10.20 -9.79 21.58
C LEU A 96 10.00 -8.49 22.39
N LYS A 97 8.88 -8.32 23.09
CA LYS A 97 8.62 -7.14 23.94
C LYS A 97 9.67 -6.91 25.04
N ASN A 98 10.47 -7.93 25.38
CA ASN A 98 11.43 -7.89 26.48
C ASN A 98 12.90 -8.02 25.99
N GLY A 99 13.40 -6.96 25.35
CA GLY A 99 14.77 -6.42 25.53
C GLY A 99 16.04 -7.24 25.23
N ARG A 100 16.01 -8.53 24.86
CA ARG A 100 17.26 -9.30 24.61
C ARG A 100 17.52 -9.74 23.18
N TYR A 101 16.48 -9.94 22.37
CA TYR A 101 16.61 -10.30 20.95
C TYR A 101 15.99 -9.25 20.00
N ALA A 102 15.44 -8.16 20.56
CA ALA A 102 14.89 -7.06 19.77
C ALA A 102 15.97 -6.25 19.02
N SER A 103 17.24 -6.49 19.31
CA SER A 103 18.43 -5.95 18.61
C SER A 103 19.13 -6.99 17.70
N ALA A 104 18.68 -8.25 17.68
CA ALA A 104 19.25 -9.23 16.76
C ALA A 104 18.81 -8.88 15.31
N PRO A 105 19.70 -8.94 14.31
CA PRO A 105 19.34 -8.75 12.91
C PRO A 105 18.15 -9.61 12.49
N LEU A 106 17.24 -9.04 11.68
CA LEU A 106 15.97 -9.69 11.32
C LEU A 106 16.13 -11.10 10.73
N HIS A 107 17.19 -11.33 9.95
CA HIS A 107 17.51 -12.62 9.35
C HIS A 107 18.03 -13.67 10.35
N LEU A 108 18.57 -13.25 11.51
CA LEU A 108 19.01 -14.14 12.59
C LEU A 108 17.88 -14.50 13.58
N ARG A 109 16.70 -13.86 13.44
CA ARG A 109 15.51 -14.13 14.25
C ARG A 109 14.72 -15.35 13.74
N HIS A 110 14.86 -15.67 12.46
CA HIS A 110 14.49 -16.97 11.91
C HIS A 110 15.79 -17.78 11.84
N GLU A 111 15.82 -19.07 12.17
CA GLU A 111 17.02 -19.92 12.11
C GLU A 111 17.47 -20.14 10.64
N ILE A 112 17.75 -19.07 9.89
CA ILE A 112 18.21 -19.11 8.51
C ILE A 112 19.73 -19.11 8.55
N VAL A 113 20.31 -20.27 8.30
CA VAL A 113 21.75 -20.53 8.45
C VAL A 113 22.56 -20.01 7.26
N ASP A 114 21.92 -19.51 6.18
CA ASP A 114 22.58 -19.09 4.94
C ASP A 114 22.23 -17.65 4.47
N SER A 115 23.22 -16.97 3.87
CA SER A 115 23.12 -15.56 3.41
C SER A 115 22.13 -15.36 2.26
N GLU A 116 22.01 -16.30 1.31
CA GLU A 116 21.09 -16.15 0.18
C GLU A 116 19.64 -16.34 0.61
N ASP A 117 19.38 -17.28 1.50
CA ASP A 117 18.02 -17.56 1.99
C ASP A 117 17.54 -16.45 2.91
N SER A 118 18.47 -15.78 3.62
CA SER A 118 18.18 -14.57 4.38
C SER A 118 17.65 -13.43 3.49
N SER A 119 18.24 -13.21 2.32
CA SER A 119 17.80 -12.18 1.37
C SER A 119 16.42 -12.49 0.78
N LYS A 120 16.17 -13.74 0.38
CA LYS A 120 14.86 -14.19 -0.11
C LYS A 120 13.78 -14.02 0.98
N TYR A 121 14.12 -14.31 2.22
CA TYR A 121 13.22 -14.14 3.37
C TYR A 121 12.84 -12.68 3.62
N LEU A 122 13.81 -11.77 3.58
CA LEU A 122 13.56 -10.33 3.67
C LEU A 122 12.66 -9.86 2.51
N LYS A 123 12.87 -10.39 1.30
CA LYS A 123 12.01 -10.10 0.16
C LYS A 123 10.56 -10.58 0.37
N LEU A 124 10.36 -11.74 0.98
CA LEU A 124 9.01 -12.19 1.37
C LEU A 124 8.36 -11.25 2.40
N CYS A 125 9.12 -10.76 3.38
CA CYS A 125 8.63 -9.77 4.34
C CYS A 125 8.20 -8.48 3.62
N GLU A 126 9.00 -7.99 2.67
CA GLU A 126 8.65 -6.82 1.86
C GLU A 126 7.35 -7.03 1.09
N GLU A 127 7.19 -8.16 0.39
CA GLU A 127 5.99 -8.47 -0.40
C GLU A 127 4.75 -8.70 0.49
N PHE A 128 4.94 -9.22 1.70
CA PHE A 128 3.85 -9.35 2.68
C PHE A 128 3.37 -7.99 3.17
N LEU A 129 4.27 -7.05 3.48
CA LEU A 129 3.86 -5.68 3.85
C LEU A 129 3.17 -4.97 2.67
N LEU A 130 3.63 -5.19 1.44
CA LEU A 130 2.95 -4.68 0.24
C LEU A 130 1.50 -5.18 0.16
N LEU A 131 1.30 -6.48 0.36
CA LEU A 131 -0.04 -7.06 0.36
C LEU A 131 -0.92 -6.37 1.42
N LEU A 132 -0.43 -6.22 2.65
CA LEU A 132 -1.18 -5.53 3.71
C LEU A 132 -1.55 -4.10 3.34
N ILE A 133 -0.61 -3.34 2.76
CA ILE A 133 -0.86 -1.98 2.28
C ILE A 133 -2.00 -1.99 1.26
N GLN A 134 -1.90 -2.84 0.23
CA GLN A 134 -2.90 -2.92 -0.84
C GLN A 134 -4.27 -3.38 -0.36
N LEU A 135 -4.32 -4.27 0.62
CA LEU A 135 -5.59 -4.72 1.23
C LEU A 135 -6.34 -3.56 1.90
N VAL A 136 -5.67 -2.50 2.35
CA VAL A 136 -6.29 -1.39 3.10
C VAL A 136 -6.46 -0.10 2.30
N THR A 137 -5.61 0.11 1.29
CA THR A 137 -5.68 1.27 0.38
C THR A 137 -6.62 1.03 -0.80
N GLU A 138 -6.64 -0.19 -1.35
CA GLU A 138 -7.40 -0.53 -2.58
C GLU A 138 -8.73 -1.21 -2.26
N LEU A 139 -9.46 -0.68 -1.28
CA LEU A 139 -10.80 -1.17 -0.94
C LEU A 139 -11.81 -0.76 -2.02
N PRO A 140 -12.85 -1.57 -2.29
CA PRO A 140 -13.90 -1.21 -3.22
C PRO A 140 -14.49 0.17 -2.89
N PRO A 141 -14.65 1.07 -3.88
CA PRO A 141 -15.17 2.41 -3.65
C PRO A 141 -16.68 2.37 -3.30
N PRO A 142 -17.20 3.40 -2.63
CA PRO A 142 -18.64 3.64 -2.50
C PRO A 142 -19.34 3.64 -3.86
N PRO A 143 -20.63 3.28 -3.93
CA PRO A 143 -21.37 3.33 -5.19
C PRO A 143 -21.51 4.79 -5.67
N GLY A 144 -21.36 5.01 -6.98
CA GLY A 144 -21.54 6.31 -7.60
C GLY A 144 -20.43 6.68 -8.58
N ASP A 145 -20.73 7.58 -9.51
CA ASP A 145 -19.76 8.03 -10.52
C ASP A 145 -18.61 8.81 -9.85
N GLU A 146 -18.83 9.52 -8.75
CA GLU A 146 -17.80 10.31 -8.05
C GLU A 146 -16.62 9.44 -7.57
N ALA A 147 -16.91 8.34 -6.88
CA ALA A 147 -15.87 7.45 -6.37
C ALA A 147 -15.13 6.72 -7.50
N ALA A 148 -15.84 6.41 -8.59
CA ALA A 148 -15.22 5.82 -9.78
C ALA A 148 -14.34 6.83 -10.54
N VAL A 149 -14.73 8.10 -10.59
CA VAL A 149 -13.92 9.22 -11.12
C VAL A 149 -12.68 9.44 -10.25
N HIS A 150 -12.80 9.34 -8.94
CA HIS A 150 -11.65 9.39 -8.02
C HIS A 150 -10.64 8.26 -8.30
N ASN A 151 -11.11 7.03 -8.52
CA ASN A 151 -10.22 5.92 -8.89
C ASN A 151 -9.55 6.16 -10.25
N LEU A 152 -10.29 6.66 -11.24
CA LEU A 152 -9.70 7.05 -12.52
C LEU A 152 -8.64 8.16 -12.37
N ARG A 153 -8.88 9.14 -11.50
CA ARG A 153 -7.89 10.18 -11.16
C ARG A 153 -6.62 9.56 -10.58
N ARG A 154 -6.75 8.62 -9.64
CA ARG A 154 -5.59 7.89 -9.09
C ARG A 154 -4.81 7.18 -10.19
N GLU A 155 -5.47 6.48 -11.12
CA GLU A 155 -4.78 5.83 -12.23
C GLU A 155 -3.95 6.78 -13.09
N VAL A 156 -4.51 7.95 -13.41
CA VAL A 156 -3.83 8.97 -14.19
C VAL A 156 -2.62 9.52 -13.43
N ILE A 157 -2.77 9.82 -12.13
CA ILE A 157 -1.68 10.32 -11.29
C ILE A 157 -0.52 9.33 -11.25
N HIS A 158 -0.78 8.07 -10.90
CA HIS A 158 0.28 7.06 -10.77
C HIS A 158 0.97 6.77 -12.11
N ARG A 159 0.23 6.81 -13.22
CA ARG A 159 0.81 6.66 -14.55
C ARG A 159 1.71 7.84 -14.92
N LEU A 160 1.25 9.06 -14.70
CA LEU A 160 2.00 10.28 -15.04
C LEU A 160 3.23 10.48 -14.13
N ALA A 161 3.19 9.97 -12.89
CA ALA A 161 4.33 9.97 -11.97
C ALA A 161 5.51 9.11 -12.47
N VAL A 162 5.20 8.02 -13.19
CA VAL A 162 6.21 7.15 -13.81
C VAL A 162 6.67 7.72 -15.14
N GLN A 163 5.75 8.17 -16.00
CA GLN A 163 6.11 8.67 -17.33
C GLN A 163 5.12 9.72 -17.86
N ALA A 164 5.64 10.72 -18.59
CA ALA A 164 4.77 11.63 -19.34
C ALA A 164 4.09 10.89 -20.50
N SER A 165 2.79 11.11 -20.67
CA SER A 165 1.97 10.39 -21.66
C SER A 165 1.19 11.35 -22.54
N SER A 166 0.97 10.96 -23.78
CA SER A 166 0.02 11.61 -24.69
C SER A 166 -1.43 11.33 -24.29
N HIS A 167 -2.37 12.10 -24.83
CA HIS A 167 -3.79 11.87 -24.57
C HIS A 167 -4.24 10.46 -24.99
N SER A 168 -3.80 9.98 -26.16
CA SER A 168 -4.16 8.65 -26.66
C SER A 168 -3.63 7.52 -25.78
N GLU A 169 -2.39 7.63 -25.29
CA GLU A 169 -1.81 6.64 -24.37
C GLU A 169 -2.59 6.61 -23.05
N LEU A 170 -2.98 7.78 -22.53
CA LEU A 170 -3.80 7.87 -21.32
C LEU A 170 -5.18 7.25 -21.53
N VAL A 171 -5.85 7.52 -22.65
CA VAL A 171 -7.15 6.90 -22.99
C VAL A 171 -7.00 5.38 -23.02
N SER A 172 -6.10 4.85 -23.84
CA SER A 172 -5.91 3.40 -23.97
C SER A 172 -5.60 2.73 -22.65
N ALA A 173 -4.77 3.35 -21.82
CA ALA A 173 -4.35 2.74 -20.58
C ALA A 173 -5.39 2.94 -19.45
N CYS A 174 -6.29 3.92 -19.55
CA CYS A 174 -7.49 4.02 -18.69
C CYS A 174 -8.57 3.01 -19.08
N GLU A 175 -8.71 2.67 -20.38
CA GLU A 175 -9.65 1.64 -20.83
C GLU A 175 -9.37 0.25 -20.25
N LEU A 176 -8.13 -0.01 -19.83
CA LEU A 176 -7.73 -1.27 -19.21
C LEU A 176 -8.21 -1.40 -17.76
N VAL A 177 -8.63 -0.30 -17.13
CA VAL A 177 -9.06 -0.27 -15.72
C VAL A 177 -10.58 -0.42 -15.63
N ARG A 178 -11.08 -0.92 -14.49
CA ARG A 178 -12.52 -1.10 -14.24
C ARG A 178 -13.29 0.20 -14.49
N ASP A 179 -14.38 0.11 -15.27
CA ASP A 179 -15.22 1.23 -15.72
C ASP A 179 -14.50 2.33 -16.53
N GLY A 180 -13.21 2.17 -16.82
CA GLY A 180 -12.37 3.21 -17.40
C GLY A 180 -12.77 3.59 -18.82
N LYS A 181 -13.31 2.67 -19.62
CA LYS A 181 -13.86 3.01 -20.95
C LYS A 181 -15.09 3.94 -20.87
N ARG A 182 -16.01 3.67 -19.95
CA ARG A 182 -17.23 4.48 -19.75
C ARG A 182 -16.88 5.86 -19.19
N LEU A 183 -16.01 5.89 -18.18
CA LEU A 183 -15.69 7.10 -17.43
C LEU A 183 -14.63 7.96 -18.11
N GLY A 184 -13.64 7.34 -18.75
CA GLY A 184 -12.52 8.02 -19.40
C GLY A 184 -12.97 8.99 -20.48
N ALA A 185 -13.93 8.61 -21.32
CA ALA A 185 -14.44 9.48 -22.38
C ALA A 185 -15.07 10.79 -21.84
N ARG A 186 -15.67 10.75 -20.64
CA ARG A 186 -16.37 11.90 -20.05
C ARG A 186 -15.49 12.72 -19.12
N TRP A 187 -14.68 12.06 -18.29
CA TRP A 187 -14.03 12.69 -17.14
C TRP A 187 -12.54 12.88 -17.30
N LEU A 188 -11.87 12.15 -18.20
CA LEU A 188 -10.43 12.29 -18.41
C LEU A 188 -9.99 13.73 -18.74
N PRO A 189 -10.70 14.50 -19.59
CA PRO A 189 -10.31 15.89 -19.86
C PRO A 189 -10.33 16.78 -18.60
N SER A 190 -11.35 16.62 -17.75
CA SER A 190 -11.46 17.35 -16.49
C SER A 190 -10.36 16.94 -15.52
N ILE A 191 -10.12 15.64 -15.38
CA ILE A 191 -9.05 15.12 -14.52
C ILE A 191 -7.69 15.67 -14.97
N LEU A 192 -7.40 15.67 -16.27
CA LEU A 192 -6.12 16.18 -16.81
C LEU A 192 -5.96 17.69 -16.59
N ALA A 193 -7.04 18.45 -16.66
CA ALA A 193 -7.01 19.89 -16.34
C ALA A 193 -6.62 20.14 -14.87
N ASP A 194 -6.91 19.20 -13.97
CA ASP A 194 -6.57 19.30 -12.56
C ASP A 194 -5.18 18.73 -12.24
N VAL A 195 -4.82 17.57 -12.80
CA VAL A 195 -3.63 16.81 -12.40
C VAL A 195 -2.38 17.08 -13.23
N ALA A 196 -2.54 17.57 -14.47
CA ALA A 196 -1.43 17.62 -15.42
C ALA A 196 -1.19 19.02 -15.99
N THR A 197 0.04 19.22 -16.45
CA THR A 197 0.39 20.32 -17.36
C THR A 197 0.64 19.74 -18.75
N SER A 198 0.04 20.36 -19.77
CA SER A 198 0.29 19.97 -21.15
C SER A 198 1.55 20.69 -21.64
N ARG A 199 2.60 19.93 -21.93
CA ARG A 199 3.79 20.45 -22.61
C ARG A 199 3.74 20.04 -24.07
N VAL A 200 3.59 21.03 -24.93
CA VAL A 200 3.89 20.84 -26.35
C VAL A 200 5.40 20.69 -26.46
N ALA A 201 5.88 19.63 -27.10
CA ALA A 201 7.31 19.44 -27.32
C ALA A 201 7.91 20.73 -27.91
N ALA A 202 8.77 21.41 -27.14
CA ALA A 202 9.50 22.58 -27.61
C ALA A 202 10.24 22.19 -28.90
N ALA A 203 10.31 23.12 -29.85
CA ALA A 203 10.83 22.92 -31.19
C ALA A 203 12.20 22.21 -31.17
N SER A 204 12.18 20.88 -31.25
CA SER A 204 13.34 20.11 -31.68
C SER A 204 13.46 20.33 -33.18
N ASN A 205 14.67 20.63 -33.65
CA ASN A 205 15.01 20.92 -35.05
C ASN A 205 14.81 19.71 -36.00
N SER A 206 14.03 18.72 -35.60
CA SER A 206 13.65 17.56 -36.40
C SER A 206 12.27 17.81 -37.04
N ALA A 207 12.28 18.13 -38.33
CA ALA A 207 11.11 18.56 -39.10
C ALA A 207 10.13 17.42 -39.49
N SER A 208 10.16 16.25 -38.84
CA SER A 208 9.41 15.07 -39.32
C SER A 208 8.52 14.34 -38.30
N ALA A 209 8.47 14.74 -37.03
CA ALA A 209 7.57 14.12 -36.05
C ALA A 209 6.33 14.99 -35.78
N PRO A 210 5.11 14.43 -35.80
CA PRO A 210 3.91 15.17 -35.38
C PRO A 210 4.09 15.64 -33.93
N LYS A 211 3.84 16.93 -33.69
CA LYS A 211 3.96 17.58 -32.38
C LYS A 211 2.80 17.14 -31.47
N VAL A 212 2.88 15.93 -30.94
CA VAL A 212 1.90 15.42 -29.96
C VAL A 212 2.22 16.04 -28.60
N ALA A 213 1.26 16.77 -28.04
CA ALA A 213 1.38 17.31 -26.69
C ALA A 213 1.46 16.16 -25.67
N LYS A 214 2.39 16.26 -24.73
CA LYS A 214 2.53 15.30 -23.63
C LYS A 214 2.06 15.93 -22.34
N TYR A 215 1.39 15.14 -21.51
CA TYR A 215 0.96 15.52 -20.18
C TYR A 215 2.03 15.13 -19.18
N GLU A 216 2.39 16.08 -18.31
CA GLU A 216 3.30 15.89 -17.18
C GLU A 216 2.55 16.15 -15.88
N LEU A 217 2.80 15.32 -14.87
CA LEU A 217 2.15 15.46 -13.55
C LEU A 217 2.55 16.78 -12.89
N ARG A 218 1.57 17.47 -12.30
CA ARG A 218 1.80 18.67 -11.50
C ARG A 218 2.51 18.35 -10.20
N SER A 219 3.45 19.19 -9.80
CA SER A 219 4.16 19.08 -8.51
C SER A 219 3.20 19.09 -7.32
N GLU A 220 2.15 19.90 -7.38
CA GLU A 220 1.18 20.06 -6.28
C GLU A 220 0.32 18.81 -6.05
N VAL A 221 0.24 17.93 -7.07
CA VAL A 221 -0.57 16.70 -7.06
C VAL A 221 0.28 15.48 -6.69
N MET A 222 1.61 15.61 -6.65
CA MET A 222 2.51 14.54 -6.18
C MET A 222 2.17 14.04 -4.77
N ARG A 223 1.53 14.87 -3.93
CA ARG A 223 1.04 14.47 -2.61
C ARG A 223 -0.05 13.37 -2.63
N GLU A 224 -0.73 13.18 -3.76
CA GLU A 224 -1.74 12.12 -3.96
C GLU A 224 -1.11 10.82 -4.48
N TYR A 225 0.20 10.81 -4.78
CA TYR A 225 0.92 9.64 -5.25
C TYR A 225 1.16 8.65 -4.10
N ASP A 226 0.80 7.39 -4.32
CA ASP A 226 1.07 6.28 -3.44
C ASP A 226 2.13 5.36 -4.09
N PRO A 227 3.33 5.23 -3.49
CA PRO A 227 4.37 4.35 -4.00
C PRO A 227 3.95 2.87 -4.06
N GLU A 228 2.96 2.40 -3.33
CA GLU A 228 2.57 0.98 -3.29
C GLU A 228 1.25 0.67 -4.01
N PHE A 229 0.78 1.63 -4.81
CA PHE A 229 -0.40 1.49 -5.65
C PHE A 229 -0.35 0.25 -6.55
N TYR A 230 -1.37 -0.61 -6.43
CA TYR A 230 -1.41 -1.97 -6.97
C TYR A 230 -1.10 -2.15 -8.48
N HIS A 231 -1.46 -1.21 -9.36
CA HIS A 231 -1.22 -1.27 -10.80
C HIS A 231 0.14 -0.75 -11.23
N THR A 232 0.89 -0.14 -10.31
CA THR A 232 2.26 0.34 -10.57
C THR A 232 3.30 -0.29 -9.63
N ALA A 233 2.87 -0.95 -8.55
CA ALA A 233 3.72 -1.53 -7.50
C ALA A 233 4.81 -2.48 -8.02
N LEU A 234 4.54 -3.22 -9.10
CA LEU A 234 5.46 -4.22 -9.66
C LEU A 234 6.27 -3.73 -10.85
N GLN A 235 6.09 -2.48 -11.28
CA GLN A 235 6.90 -1.91 -12.35
C GLN A 235 8.17 -1.29 -11.75
N PRO A 236 9.34 -1.43 -12.40
CA PRO A 236 10.52 -0.68 -12.00
C PRO A 236 10.24 0.81 -12.13
N LYS A 237 10.27 1.54 -11.01
CA LYS A 237 9.91 2.95 -10.94
C LYS A 237 11.17 3.80 -11.05
N THR A 238 11.33 4.48 -12.19
CA THR A 238 12.11 5.71 -12.25
C THR A 238 11.14 6.87 -12.17
N LEU A 239 10.85 7.30 -10.94
CA LEU A 239 9.90 8.39 -10.73
C LEU A 239 10.42 9.70 -11.35
N ARG A 240 9.51 10.42 -12.01
CA ARG A 240 9.75 11.80 -12.42
C ARG A 240 9.37 12.72 -11.28
N VAL A 241 10.20 12.76 -10.24
CA VAL A 241 9.95 13.59 -9.05
C VAL A 241 10.50 14.99 -9.28
N PRO A 242 9.66 16.04 -9.23
CA PRO A 242 10.13 17.41 -8.99
C PRO A 242 10.61 17.50 -7.53
N ALA A 243 11.75 18.16 -7.27
CA ALA A 243 12.25 18.33 -5.90
C ALA A 243 11.15 18.91 -4.97
N ALA A 244 10.82 18.18 -3.91
CA ALA A 244 9.81 18.61 -2.95
C ALA A 244 10.34 19.76 -2.10
N THR A 245 9.51 20.79 -1.87
CA THR A 245 9.89 22.00 -1.15
C THR A 245 9.50 21.96 0.34
N GLU A 246 8.63 21.02 0.73
CA GLU A 246 8.09 20.89 2.09
C GLU A 246 7.97 19.42 2.54
N PRO A 247 8.02 19.15 3.86
CA PRO A 247 7.86 17.80 4.41
C PRO A 247 6.38 17.37 4.41
N THR A 248 5.93 16.75 3.31
CA THR A 248 4.62 16.11 3.15
C THR A 248 4.52 14.71 3.81
N PRO A 249 3.36 14.30 4.35
CA PRO A 249 3.11 12.89 4.67
C PRO A 249 3.53 11.94 3.57
N CYS A 250 4.23 10.86 3.95
CA CYS A 250 4.78 9.88 3.01
C CYS A 250 3.74 9.43 1.99
N VAL A 251 2.50 9.27 2.44
CA VAL A 251 1.32 8.95 1.64
C VAL A 251 0.09 9.66 2.25
N CYS A 252 -0.85 10.07 1.40
CA CYS A 252 -2.11 10.68 1.82
C CYS A 252 -3.04 9.69 2.54
N ALA A 253 -4.15 10.19 3.08
CA ALA A 253 -5.19 9.33 3.65
C ALA A 253 -5.71 8.34 2.57
N PRO A 254 -5.97 7.07 2.93
CA PRO A 254 -6.47 6.09 1.98
C PRO A 254 -7.89 6.47 1.51
N PRO A 255 -8.28 6.14 0.26
CA PRO A 255 -9.58 6.49 -0.30
C PRO A 255 -10.75 6.02 0.59
N PRO A 256 -11.91 6.71 0.62
CA PRO A 256 -13.06 6.24 1.37
C PRO A 256 -13.52 4.87 0.83
N PRO A 257 -13.69 3.83 1.69
CA PRO A 257 -14.14 2.53 1.24
C PRO A 257 -15.67 2.46 1.17
N HIS A 258 -16.18 1.50 0.40
CA HIS A 258 -17.56 1.06 0.50
C HIS A 258 -17.86 0.62 1.94
N ALA A 259 -19.03 0.98 2.46
CA ALA A 259 -19.40 0.71 3.86
C ALA A 259 -19.22 -0.77 4.27
N ALA A 260 -19.61 -1.69 3.39
CA ALA A 260 -19.44 -3.14 3.60
C ALA A 260 -17.98 -3.61 3.73
N PHE A 261 -17.00 -2.83 3.25
CA PHE A 261 -15.58 -3.16 3.25
C PHE A 261 -14.78 -2.35 4.28
N ALA A 262 -15.39 -1.37 4.93
CA ALA A 262 -14.71 -0.48 5.87
C ALA A 262 -14.03 -1.24 7.03
N SER A 263 -14.67 -2.31 7.53
CA SER A 263 -14.13 -3.14 8.63
C SER A 263 -12.86 -3.91 8.26
N ALA A 264 -12.54 -4.09 6.97
CA ALA A 264 -11.29 -4.73 6.55
C ALA A 264 -10.05 -3.96 7.04
N ARG A 265 -10.16 -2.65 7.28
CA ARG A 265 -9.06 -1.84 7.88
C ARG A 265 -8.70 -2.26 9.31
N ALA A 266 -9.55 -3.03 9.99
CA ALA A 266 -9.24 -3.58 11.31
C ALA A 266 -7.98 -4.48 11.30
N LEU A 267 -7.60 -5.04 10.15
CA LEU A 267 -6.35 -5.78 9.97
C LEU A 267 -5.13 -4.97 10.43
N LEU A 268 -5.11 -3.66 10.18
CA LEU A 268 -3.99 -2.78 10.54
C LEU A 268 -3.73 -2.72 12.04
N PHE A 269 -4.79 -2.86 12.84
CA PHE A 269 -4.73 -2.68 14.28
C PHE A 269 -4.50 -4.00 15.03
N SER A 270 -4.38 -5.12 14.31
CA SER A 270 -4.08 -6.40 14.94
C SER A 270 -2.72 -6.34 15.68
N PRO A 271 -2.64 -6.93 16.89
CA PRO A 271 -1.39 -7.11 17.63
C PRO A 271 -0.19 -7.55 16.81
N ILE A 272 -0.42 -8.48 15.88
CA ILE A 272 0.65 -9.11 15.10
C ILE A 272 1.22 -8.14 14.07
N VAL A 273 0.39 -7.28 13.48
CA VAL A 273 0.80 -6.29 12.48
C VAL A 273 1.66 -5.22 13.15
N VAL A 274 1.27 -4.72 14.33
CA VAL A 274 2.08 -3.77 15.10
C VAL A 274 3.47 -4.35 15.42
N ALA A 275 3.51 -5.62 15.87
CA ALA A 275 4.76 -6.29 16.19
C ALA A 275 5.66 -6.49 14.96
N ILE A 276 5.07 -6.88 13.82
CA ILE A 276 5.76 -7.02 12.53
C ILE A 276 6.34 -5.67 12.10
N VAL A 277 5.54 -4.60 12.12
CA VAL A 277 5.97 -3.24 11.76
C VAL A 277 7.15 -2.81 12.60
N ARG A 278 7.08 -2.98 13.94
CA ARG A 278 8.23 -2.72 14.82
C ARG A 278 9.46 -3.53 14.44
N SER A 279 9.29 -4.82 14.16
CA SER A 279 10.42 -5.68 13.78
C SER A 279 11.04 -5.28 12.44
N SER A 280 10.24 -4.79 11.50
CA SER A 280 10.66 -4.29 10.18
C SER A 280 11.38 -2.94 10.23
N LEU A 281 11.25 -2.20 11.34
CA LEU A 281 11.98 -0.96 11.61
C LEU A 281 13.31 -1.19 12.37
N GLY A 282 13.59 -2.44 12.74
CA GLY A 282 14.79 -2.80 13.48
C GLY A 282 16.05 -2.93 12.61
N ASP A 283 17.13 -3.31 13.27
CA ASP A 283 18.41 -3.55 12.60
C ASP A 283 18.35 -4.78 11.68
N GLY A 284 19.01 -4.67 10.51
CA GLY A 284 19.04 -5.73 9.50
C GLY A 284 17.83 -5.82 8.57
N ALA A 285 16.87 -4.90 8.68
CA ALA A 285 15.83 -4.71 7.67
C ALA A 285 16.39 -4.01 6.42
N THR A 286 15.88 -4.37 5.24
CA THR A 286 16.19 -3.67 3.99
C THR A 286 15.53 -2.29 3.99
N GLU A 287 16.04 -1.38 3.16
CA GLU A 287 15.46 -0.05 2.97
C GLU A 287 13.98 -0.12 2.55
N LEU A 288 13.65 -0.96 1.55
CA LEU A 288 12.28 -1.13 1.09
C LEU A 288 11.35 -1.69 2.18
N LEU A 289 11.84 -2.63 3.00
CA LEU A 289 11.06 -3.17 4.12
C LEU A 289 10.74 -2.08 5.16
N ARG A 290 11.70 -1.20 5.45
CA ARG A 290 11.50 -0.05 6.35
C ARG A 290 10.51 0.95 5.76
N LEU A 291 10.65 1.30 4.47
CA LEU A 291 9.73 2.23 3.79
C LEU A 291 8.28 1.72 3.83
N ARG A 292 8.06 0.42 3.56
CA ARG A 292 6.74 -0.21 3.67
C ARG A 292 6.22 -0.25 5.10
N ALA A 293 7.09 -0.47 6.08
CA ALA A 293 6.70 -0.42 7.49
C ALA A 293 6.26 1.00 7.91
N ILE A 294 6.96 2.05 7.46
CA ILE A 294 6.58 3.44 7.73
C ILE A 294 5.28 3.81 7.00
N HIS A 295 5.10 3.31 5.76
CA HIS A 295 3.84 3.48 5.06
C HIS A 295 2.67 2.85 5.85
N LEU A 296 2.81 1.63 6.36
CA LEU A 296 1.79 1.02 7.23
C LEU A 296 1.53 1.82 8.51
N LEU A 297 2.56 2.37 9.16
CA LEU A 297 2.38 3.26 10.31
C LEU A 297 1.56 4.51 9.95
N THR A 298 1.85 5.10 8.79
CA THR A 298 1.14 6.28 8.29
C THR A 298 -0.33 5.96 8.02
N LEU A 299 -0.61 4.81 7.39
CA LEU A 299 -1.96 4.32 7.15
C LEU A 299 -2.70 3.99 8.45
N GLN A 300 -2.03 3.38 9.43
CA GLN A 300 -2.58 3.14 10.76
C GLN A 300 -3.03 4.45 11.40
N ALA A 301 -2.20 5.50 11.35
CA ALA A 301 -2.56 6.80 11.91
C ALA A 301 -3.76 7.44 11.19
N HIS A 302 -3.77 7.47 9.85
CA HIS A 302 -4.92 7.96 9.07
C HIS A 302 -6.21 7.19 9.35
N CYS A 303 -6.13 5.86 9.45
CA CYS A 303 -7.27 4.99 9.72
C CYS A 303 -7.74 5.11 11.18
N LEU A 304 -6.85 5.43 12.12
CA LEU A 304 -7.18 5.60 13.53
C LEU A 304 -8.02 6.86 13.78
N HIS A 305 -7.71 7.95 13.07
CA HIS A 305 -8.47 9.19 13.10
C HIS A 305 -9.89 9.03 12.51
N THR A 306 -10.05 8.12 11.55
CA THR A 306 -11.34 7.86 10.88
C THR A 306 -12.12 6.69 11.50
N ALA A 307 -11.50 5.90 12.39
CA ALA A 307 -12.15 4.81 13.10
C ALA A 307 -13.20 5.37 14.07
N LEU A 308 -14.46 5.00 13.88
CA LEU A 308 -15.60 5.43 14.70
C LEU A 308 -15.61 4.78 16.11
N ASP A 309 -14.77 3.76 16.33
CA ASP A 309 -14.75 3.00 17.58
C ASP A 309 -13.66 3.52 18.55
N GLU A 310 -14.11 4.25 19.57
CA GLU A 310 -13.26 4.83 20.62
C GLU A 310 -12.51 3.76 21.44
N GLN A 311 -13.07 2.55 21.56
CA GLN A 311 -12.43 1.47 22.31
C GLN A 311 -11.27 0.86 21.53
N LEU A 312 -11.44 0.66 20.21
CA LEU A 312 -10.33 0.26 19.33
C LEU A 312 -9.26 1.35 19.29
N ARG A 313 -9.66 2.62 19.24
CA ARG A 313 -8.74 3.76 19.23
C ARG A 313 -7.87 3.80 20.49
N SER A 314 -8.49 3.76 21.66
CA SER A 314 -7.79 3.80 22.95
C SER A 314 -6.90 2.58 23.19
N ALA A 315 -7.36 1.36 22.83
CA ALA A 315 -6.56 0.15 22.92
C ALA A 315 -5.34 0.16 21.99
N PHE A 316 -5.50 0.67 20.76
CA PHE A 316 -4.39 0.81 19.82
C PHE A 316 -3.39 1.86 20.28
N ILE A 317 -3.85 3.04 20.70
CA ILE A 317 -2.98 4.11 21.21
C ILE A 317 -2.20 3.63 22.43
N SER A 318 -2.85 3.02 23.42
CA SER A 318 -2.15 2.47 24.60
C SER A 318 -1.05 1.51 24.20
N LYS A 319 -1.34 0.61 23.24
CA LYS A 319 -0.37 -0.39 22.79
C LYS A 319 0.77 0.19 21.95
N LEU A 320 0.50 1.19 21.13
CA LEU A 320 1.51 1.91 20.34
C LEU A 320 2.45 2.71 21.27
N LEU A 321 1.90 3.34 22.31
CA LEU A 321 2.66 4.10 23.30
C LEU A 321 3.50 3.20 24.23
N ASP A 322 3.03 1.99 24.53
CA ASP A 322 3.79 0.99 25.28
C ASP A 322 5.01 0.44 24.49
N GLU A 323 5.02 0.58 23.16
CA GLU A 323 6.13 0.15 22.31
C GLU A 323 7.16 1.26 22.08
N THR A 324 8.05 1.47 23.07
CA THR A 324 9.12 2.49 23.05
C THR A 324 9.99 2.44 21.79
N GLN A 325 10.25 1.25 21.23
CA GLN A 325 11.02 1.08 20.00
C GLN A 325 10.34 1.68 18.76
N ILE A 326 9.01 1.72 18.69
CA ILE A 326 8.33 2.35 17.55
C ILE A 326 8.54 3.86 17.62
N VAL A 327 8.38 4.45 18.81
CA VAL A 327 8.62 5.88 19.04
C VAL A 327 10.08 6.24 18.77
N ASP A 328 11.03 5.44 19.25
CA ASP A 328 12.46 5.64 19.03
C ASP A 328 12.89 5.40 17.59
N SER A 329 12.27 4.44 16.88
CA SER A 329 12.54 4.20 15.45
C SER A 329 11.92 5.28 14.57
N ILE A 330 10.74 5.82 14.93
CA ILE A 330 10.18 7.02 14.28
C ILE A 330 11.12 8.21 14.50
N ALA A 331 11.64 8.40 15.72
CA ALA A 331 12.58 9.46 16.04
C ALA A 331 13.96 9.29 15.38
N ARG A 332 14.48 8.06 15.26
CA ARG A 332 15.71 7.75 14.52
C ARG A 332 15.54 7.96 13.02
N ALA A 333 14.44 7.46 12.43
CA ALA A 333 14.11 7.71 11.04
C ALA A 333 13.97 9.22 10.73
N ALA A 334 13.51 10.02 11.70
CA ALA A 334 13.43 11.48 11.55
C ALA A 334 14.80 12.18 11.64
N ASN A 335 15.81 11.55 12.26
CA ASN A 335 17.13 12.13 12.45
C ASN A 335 18.17 11.65 11.43
N GLU A 336 17.98 10.49 10.80
CA GLU A 336 18.97 9.87 9.90
C GLU A 336 18.84 10.34 8.44
N ASP A 337 17.68 10.85 8.01
CA ASP A 337 17.46 11.38 6.65
C ASP A 337 16.82 12.78 6.69
N ALA A 338 17.62 13.80 6.40
CA ALA A 338 17.16 15.21 6.30
C ALA A 338 16.15 15.46 5.15
N ASP A 339 15.89 14.47 4.29
CA ASP A 339 15.01 14.58 3.12
C ASP A 339 13.73 13.72 3.19
N THR A 340 13.48 12.96 4.27
CA THR A 340 12.26 12.15 4.36
C THR A 340 11.19 12.81 5.22
N ALA A 341 10.40 13.64 4.54
CA ALA A 341 9.05 14.08 4.90
C ALA A 341 8.16 13.01 5.60
N VAL A 342 8.47 11.74 5.31
CA VAL A 342 7.91 10.49 5.83
C VAL A 342 8.01 10.35 7.35
N ALA A 343 9.17 10.64 7.95
CA ALA A 343 9.38 10.48 9.38
C ALA A 343 8.80 11.65 10.19
N ALA A 344 8.88 12.86 9.65
CA ALA A 344 8.22 14.04 10.19
C ALA A 344 6.69 13.89 10.22
N ALA A 345 6.11 13.27 9.20
CA ALA A 345 4.67 13.03 9.14
C ALA A 345 4.19 11.87 10.01
N ALA A 346 4.97 10.80 10.14
CA ALA A 346 4.67 9.74 11.12
C ALA A 346 4.74 10.31 12.55
N ALA A 347 5.73 11.16 12.86
CA ALA A 347 5.83 11.86 14.12
C ALA A 347 4.67 12.85 14.35
N ALA A 348 4.26 13.61 13.31
CA ALA A 348 3.14 14.54 13.38
C ALA A 348 1.79 13.83 13.54
N ALA A 349 1.60 12.68 12.88
CA ALA A 349 0.38 11.87 13.02
C ALA A 349 0.29 11.23 14.41
N VAL A 350 1.40 10.77 14.99
CA VAL A 350 1.46 10.29 16.38
C VAL A 350 1.27 11.45 17.39
N ALA A 351 1.78 12.65 17.10
CA ALA A 351 1.57 13.84 17.92
C ALA A 351 0.12 14.36 17.86
N GLY A 352 -0.52 14.31 16.68
CA GLY A 352 -1.94 14.61 16.48
C GLY A 352 -2.84 13.60 17.21
N ALA A 353 -2.50 12.31 17.15
CA ALA A 353 -3.20 11.28 17.92
C ALA A 353 -3.06 11.44 19.45
N ARG A 354 -1.96 12.05 19.94
CA ARG A 354 -1.74 12.35 21.37
C ARG A 354 -2.45 13.61 21.86
N SER A 355 -2.64 14.60 20.98
CA SER A 355 -3.20 15.91 21.35
C SER A 355 -4.72 15.97 21.27
N GLY A 356 -5.37 15.05 20.55
CA GLY A 356 -6.83 15.09 20.35
C GLY A 356 -7.31 16.26 19.49
N ASP A 357 -6.40 17.14 19.05
CA ASP A 357 -6.71 18.30 18.24
C ASP A 357 -6.76 17.92 16.77
N GLY A 358 -7.99 17.68 16.30
CA GLY A 358 -8.32 17.63 14.88
C GLY A 358 -8.20 19.02 14.25
N ALA A 359 -7.05 19.33 13.67
CA ALA A 359 -6.93 20.45 12.75
C ALA A 359 -5.84 20.17 11.71
N CYS A 360 -6.22 19.49 10.61
CA CYS A 360 -5.59 19.72 9.32
C CYS A 360 -6.61 19.55 8.18
N ALA A 361 -7.11 20.70 7.74
CA ALA A 361 -7.58 21.02 6.39
C ALA A 361 -8.81 20.28 5.82
N THR A 362 -9.99 20.49 6.42
CA THR A 362 -11.18 20.80 5.61
C THR A 362 -11.10 22.26 5.19
N ALA A 363 -10.55 22.52 3.99
CA ALA A 363 -10.60 23.84 3.38
C ALA A 363 -10.96 23.74 1.91
N VAL A 364 -12.16 23.23 1.61
CA VAL A 364 -13.02 23.70 0.51
C VAL A 364 -14.47 23.29 0.85
N ASN A 365 -15.23 24.18 1.48
CA ASN A 365 -16.66 24.45 1.18
C ASN A 365 -17.29 25.34 2.27
N SER A 366 -18.07 26.34 1.80
CA SER A 366 -18.72 27.46 2.51
C SER A 366 -17.75 28.59 2.89
N GLU A 367 -17.93 29.85 2.50
CA GLU A 367 -19.14 30.62 2.19
C GLU A 367 -18.90 31.65 1.07
N SER A 368 -19.76 31.65 0.05
CA SER A 368 -20.11 32.84 -0.71
C SER A 368 -21.50 33.28 -0.25
N GLY A 369 -21.53 34.35 0.54
CA GLY A 369 -22.66 35.27 0.64
C GLY A 369 -22.41 36.45 -0.30
#